data_AF-A0A135L1C5-F1
#
_entry.id   AF-A0A135L1C5-F1
#
_cell.length_a   1.000
_cell.length_b   1.000
_cell.length_c   1.000
_cell.angle_alpha   90.00
_cell.angle_beta   90.00
_cell.angle_gamma   90.00
#
_symmetry.space_group_name_H-M   'P 1'
#
loop_
_entity.id
_entity.type
_entity.pdbx_description
1 polymer ?
#
loop_
_entity_poly.entity_id
_entity_poly.type
_entity_poly.pdbx_seq_one_letter_code
_entity_poly.pdbx_strand_id
1 'polypeptide(L)'
;MAYSNHNTKKRHFKHLTPYERGQIQVLQKEGKTLQEIADLLDRHKSTISRELKRGTVIQRRSDLSEYMTYFPETGQARYEANRSHCGAKYKLVQASDFIRFAVEKIQKEHWSPDAVCGFAKANQLFGVVVCTKTLYNYIDLGALPVKNIDLPLKVTRNTKKKRNRVNKKILGESIEQRPSHINERTEFGHWEIDTVLGSRQKGAVLLTLTERMTRKEVIMKIDQKTTTAIHHAIQQLRNQYKTAFSSIFKTITSDNGSEFSERGSNECHNGLIRRFIPKGKFLATRHQMIYFLKNCKMWLNLTGFGILYFVAFIIAI
;
A
#
# COMPACT_ATOMS: atom_id res chain seq x y z
N MET A 1 -16.78 7.68 -2.02
CA MET A 1 -15.43 8.12 -1.62
C MET A 1 -14.45 6.96 -1.80
N ALA A 2 -13.54 7.04 -2.77
CA ALA A 2 -12.60 5.96 -3.08
C ALA A 2 -11.29 6.17 -2.32
N TYR A 3 -11.03 5.35 -1.30
CA TYR A 3 -9.77 5.36 -0.56
C TYR A 3 -8.61 4.96 -1.47
N SER A 4 -7.64 5.86 -1.65
CA SER A 4 -6.35 5.62 -2.29
C SER A 4 -5.45 4.80 -1.36
N ASN A 5 -5.70 3.50 -1.28
CA ASN A 5 -4.81 2.58 -0.56
C ASN A 5 -3.46 2.50 -1.29
N HIS A 6 -2.46 3.23 -0.80
CA HIS A 6 -1.08 3.18 -1.29
C HIS A 6 -0.44 1.83 -0.90
N ASN A 7 -0.50 0.86 -1.81
CA ASN A 7 0.20 -0.41 -1.67
C ASN A 7 1.54 -0.39 -2.42
N THR A 8 2.56 -1.03 -1.85
CA THR A 8 3.92 -1.11 -2.42
C THR A 8 4.07 -2.08 -3.61
N LYS A 9 2.98 -2.74 -4.02
CA LYS A 9 2.91 -3.58 -5.23
C LYS A 9 1.82 -3.03 -6.13
N LYS A 10 2.16 -2.60 -7.36
CA LYS A 10 1.16 -2.14 -8.37
C LYS A 10 0.13 -3.25 -8.54
N ARG A 11 -1.09 -3.04 -8.01
CA ARG A 11 -2.18 -4.00 -8.19
C ARG A 11 -2.47 -4.11 -9.69
N HIS A 12 -2.28 -5.30 -10.23
CA HIS A 12 -2.77 -5.64 -11.57
C HIS A 12 -4.30 -5.70 -11.53
N PHE A 13 -4.95 -5.38 -12.65
CA PHE A 13 -6.41 -5.46 -12.80
C PHE A 13 -7.23 -4.45 -11.95
N LYS A 14 -6.78 -3.19 -11.88
CA LYS A 14 -7.60 -2.11 -11.31
C LYS A 14 -8.78 -1.79 -12.23
N HIS A 15 -10.00 -1.84 -11.70
CA HIS A 15 -11.18 -1.35 -12.43
C HIS A 15 -11.07 0.16 -12.70
N LEU A 16 -11.77 0.61 -13.75
CA LEU A 16 -11.91 2.04 -14.03
C LEU A 16 -12.79 2.68 -12.95
N THR A 17 -12.41 3.88 -12.53
CA THR A 17 -13.20 4.73 -11.65
C THR A 17 -14.25 5.52 -12.45
N PRO A 18 -15.30 6.05 -11.79
CA PRO A 18 -16.26 6.95 -12.46
C PRO A 18 -15.58 8.17 -13.10
N TYR A 19 -14.54 8.70 -12.45
CA TYR A 19 -13.75 9.81 -12.97
C TYR A 19 -13.01 9.43 -14.26
N GLU A 20 -12.29 8.31 -14.27
CA GLU A 20 -11.61 7.81 -15.48
C GLU A 20 -12.62 7.54 -16.62
N ARG A 21 -13.84 7.08 -16.31
CA ARG A 21 -14.90 6.91 -17.31
C ARG A 21 -15.34 8.25 -17.93
N GLY A 22 -15.43 9.31 -17.12
CA GLY A 22 -15.69 10.67 -17.60
C GLY A 22 -14.55 11.18 -18.50
N GLN A 23 -13.30 10.95 -18.12
CA GLN A 23 -12.13 11.30 -18.95
C GLN A 23 -12.15 10.57 -20.31
N ILE A 24 -12.53 9.29 -20.34
CA ILE A 24 -12.69 8.53 -21.59
C ILE A 24 -13.72 9.20 -22.51
N GLN A 25 -14.84 9.70 -21.97
CA GLN A 25 -15.86 10.39 -22.77
C GLN A 25 -15.32 11.68 -23.40
N VAL A 26 -14.60 12.50 -22.63
CA VAL A 26 -14.01 13.76 -23.11
C VAL A 26 -12.98 13.46 -24.21
N LEU A 27 -12.04 12.56 -23.96
CA LEU A 27 -11.00 12.21 -24.93
C LEU A 27 -11.56 11.58 -26.21
N GLN A 28 -12.65 10.82 -26.11
CA GLN A 28 -13.34 10.29 -27.29
C GLN A 28 -13.99 11.41 -28.11
N LYS A 29 -14.62 12.41 -27.46
CA LYS A 29 -15.19 13.59 -28.15
C LYS A 29 -14.12 14.45 -28.83
N GLU A 30 -12.92 14.50 -28.26
CA GLU A 30 -11.74 15.13 -28.87
C GLU A 30 -11.15 14.33 -30.05
N GLY A 31 -11.72 13.16 -30.39
CA GLY A 31 -11.27 12.34 -31.51
C GLY A 31 -10.00 11.54 -31.24
N LYS A 32 -9.59 11.38 -29.98
CA LYS A 32 -8.40 10.58 -29.62
C LYS A 32 -8.61 9.10 -29.94
N THR A 33 -7.55 8.45 -30.41
CA THR A 33 -7.53 7.02 -30.68
C THR A 33 -7.55 6.21 -29.37
N LEU A 34 -7.97 4.94 -29.46
CA LEU A 34 -7.98 4.03 -28.31
C LEU A 34 -6.62 3.87 -27.64
N GLN A 35 -5.53 3.99 -28.41
CA GLN A 35 -4.17 3.86 -27.90
C GLN A 35 -3.78 5.12 -27.10
N GLU A 36 -4.04 6.31 -27.65
CA GLU A 36 -3.78 7.57 -26.95
C GLU A 36 -4.56 7.67 -25.64
N ILE A 37 -5.85 7.28 -25.63
CA ILE A 37 -6.67 7.27 -24.41
C ILE A 37 -6.07 6.30 -23.37
N ALA A 38 -5.56 5.15 -23.82
CA ALA A 38 -4.96 4.16 -22.95
C ALA A 38 -3.66 4.68 -22.33
N ASP A 39 -2.81 5.32 -23.12
CA ASP A 39 -1.53 5.89 -22.68
C ASP A 39 -1.74 7.07 -21.71
N LEU A 40 -2.71 7.96 -21.99
CA LEU A 40 -3.05 9.08 -21.11
C LEU A 40 -3.58 8.63 -19.74
N LEU A 41 -4.30 7.51 -19.67
CA LEU A 41 -4.89 6.99 -18.43
C LEU A 41 -4.01 5.93 -17.73
N ASP A 42 -2.81 5.62 -18.25
CA ASP A 42 -1.97 4.47 -17.80
C ASP A 42 -2.77 3.15 -17.75
N ARG A 43 -3.64 2.93 -18.75
CA ARG A 43 -4.48 1.73 -18.87
C ARG A 43 -4.12 0.93 -20.10
N HIS A 44 -4.47 -0.36 -20.11
CA HIS A 44 -4.30 -1.17 -21.32
C HIS A 44 -5.38 -0.83 -22.35
N LYS A 45 -5.02 -0.75 -23.65
CA LYS A 45 -5.95 -0.48 -24.77
C LYS A 45 -7.22 -1.34 -24.74
N SER A 46 -7.09 -2.63 -24.44
CA SER A 46 -8.24 -3.53 -24.34
C SER A 46 -9.19 -3.18 -23.18
N THR A 47 -8.72 -2.49 -22.14
CA THR A 47 -9.58 -2.00 -21.05
C THR A 47 -10.47 -0.87 -21.53
N ILE A 48 -9.89 0.10 -22.26
CA ILE A 48 -10.63 1.21 -22.87
C ILE A 48 -11.64 0.70 -23.90
N SER A 49 -11.22 -0.20 -24.79
CA SER A 49 -12.11 -0.81 -25.78
C SER A 49 -13.30 -1.54 -25.14
N ARG A 50 -13.08 -2.34 -24.09
CA ARG A 50 -14.16 -3.03 -23.37
C ARG A 50 -15.08 -2.06 -22.64
N GLU A 51 -14.55 -0.96 -22.10
CA GLU A 51 -15.35 0.06 -21.44
C GLU A 51 -16.23 0.80 -22.44
N LEU A 52 -15.68 1.26 -23.57
CA LEU A 52 -16.46 1.90 -24.62
C LEU A 52 -17.56 0.97 -25.14
N LYS A 53 -17.23 -0.30 -25.44
CA LYS A 53 -18.24 -1.29 -25.84
C LYS A 53 -19.33 -1.46 -24.76
N ARG A 54 -18.98 -1.37 -23.48
CA ARG A 54 -19.94 -1.46 -22.38
C ARG A 54 -20.80 -0.21 -22.26
N GLY A 55 -20.28 0.99 -22.45
CA GLY A 55 -21.03 2.25 -22.26
C GLY A 55 -21.72 2.78 -23.51
N THR A 56 -21.40 2.27 -24.70
CA THR A 56 -22.05 2.69 -25.95
C THR A 56 -23.49 2.16 -26.04
N VAL A 57 -24.39 3.07 -26.38
CA VAL A 57 -25.83 2.81 -26.56
C VAL A 57 -26.34 3.51 -27.82
N ILE A 58 -27.42 2.95 -28.39
CA ILE A 58 -28.19 3.58 -29.46
C ILE A 58 -28.98 4.73 -28.85
N GLN A 59 -28.93 5.89 -29.48
CA GLN A 59 -29.75 7.06 -29.18
C GLN A 59 -30.48 7.49 -30.45
N ARG A 60 -31.64 8.13 -30.29
CA ARG A 60 -32.38 8.72 -31.41
C ARG A 60 -32.24 10.22 -31.40
N ARG A 61 -32.05 10.79 -32.58
CA ARG A 61 -32.10 12.23 -32.83
C ARG A 61 -33.55 12.67 -33.01
N SER A 62 -33.76 13.98 -33.06
CA SER A 62 -35.09 14.58 -33.30
C SER A 62 -35.70 14.20 -34.65
N ASP A 63 -34.86 13.84 -35.63
CA ASP A 63 -35.27 13.34 -36.95
C ASP A 63 -35.55 11.83 -36.98
N LEU A 64 -35.62 11.17 -35.81
CA LEU A 64 -35.78 9.73 -35.61
C LEU A 64 -34.61 8.86 -36.09
N SER A 65 -33.51 9.45 -36.57
CA SER A 65 -32.31 8.70 -36.94
C SER A 65 -31.58 8.18 -35.71
N GLU A 66 -31.04 6.96 -35.80
CA GLU A 66 -30.32 6.30 -34.71
C GLU A 66 -28.81 6.55 -34.83
N TYR A 67 -28.16 6.83 -33.70
CA TYR A 67 -26.71 6.96 -33.61
C TYR A 67 -26.17 6.29 -32.35
N MET A 68 -24.94 5.81 -32.44
CA MET A 68 -24.24 5.19 -31.31
C MET A 68 -23.43 6.25 -30.58
N THR A 69 -23.60 6.35 -29.26
CA THR A 69 -22.78 7.23 -28.44
C THR A 69 -22.46 6.59 -27.09
N TYR A 70 -21.30 6.94 -26.54
CA TYR A 70 -20.81 6.44 -25.27
C TYR A 70 -21.23 7.37 -24.13
N PHE A 71 -21.83 6.78 -23.10
CA PHE A 71 -22.13 7.47 -21.85
C PHE A 71 -21.40 6.79 -20.67
N PRO A 72 -20.62 7.54 -19.89
CA PRO A 72 -19.94 7.01 -18.71
C PRO A 72 -20.91 6.51 -17.65
N GLU A 73 -22.09 7.13 -17.52
CA GLU A 73 -23.16 6.72 -16.60
C GLU A 73 -23.68 5.32 -16.95
N THR A 74 -23.92 5.07 -18.24
CA THR A 74 -24.34 3.74 -18.74
C THR A 74 -23.24 2.70 -18.51
N GLY A 75 -21.98 3.03 -18.78
CA GLY A 75 -20.83 2.16 -18.52
C GLY A 75 -20.69 1.80 -17.04
N GLN A 76 -20.91 2.79 -16.16
CA GLN A 76 -20.91 2.64 -14.71
C GLN A 76 -22.08 1.76 -14.23
N ALA A 77 -23.31 2.03 -14.67
CA ALA A 77 -24.50 1.26 -14.28
C ALA A 77 -24.38 -0.22 -14.69
N ARG A 78 -23.93 -0.50 -15.92
CA ARG A 78 -23.66 -1.86 -16.39
C ARG A 78 -22.54 -2.54 -15.59
N TYR A 79 -21.50 -1.78 -15.21
CA TYR A 79 -20.44 -2.31 -14.34
C TYR A 79 -20.98 -2.67 -12.96
N GLU A 80 -21.78 -1.81 -12.33
CA GLU A 80 -22.36 -2.04 -11.01
C GLU A 80 -23.34 -3.22 -11.01
N ALA A 81 -24.20 -3.31 -12.03
CA ALA A 81 -25.08 -4.47 -12.22
C ALA A 81 -24.27 -5.77 -12.28
N ASN A 82 -23.24 -5.84 -13.14
CA ASN A 82 -22.36 -7.02 -13.25
C ASN A 82 -21.63 -7.31 -11.93
N ARG A 83 -21.19 -6.27 -11.21
CA ARG A 83 -20.54 -6.42 -9.90
C ARG A 83 -21.49 -6.91 -8.82
N SER A 84 -22.78 -6.56 -8.88
CA SER A 84 -23.80 -7.07 -7.94
C SER A 84 -24.05 -8.57 -8.09
N HIS A 85 -23.76 -9.13 -9.27
CA HIS A 85 -23.79 -10.57 -9.51
C HIS A 85 -22.48 -11.28 -9.10
N CYS A 86 -21.41 -10.52 -8.87
CA CYS A 86 -20.14 -11.08 -8.44
C CYS A 86 -20.15 -11.40 -6.93
N GLY A 87 -19.48 -12.48 -6.55
CA GLY A 87 -19.34 -12.89 -5.16
C GLY A 87 -20.53 -13.73 -4.67
N ALA A 88 -20.29 -14.52 -3.62
CA ALA A 88 -21.34 -15.32 -3.01
C ALA A 88 -22.33 -14.39 -2.28
N LYS A 89 -23.58 -14.36 -2.75
CA LYS A 89 -24.66 -13.63 -2.07
C LYS A 89 -25.00 -14.32 -0.75
N TYR A 90 -25.38 -13.53 0.24
CA TYR A 90 -25.88 -14.07 1.50
C TYR A 90 -27.19 -14.82 1.25
N LYS A 91 -27.26 -16.06 1.74
CA LYS A 91 -28.44 -16.92 1.69
C LYS A 91 -29.39 -16.70 2.87
N LEU A 92 -29.30 -15.58 3.58
CA LEU A 92 -30.12 -15.29 4.77
C LEU A 92 -31.63 -15.35 4.45
N VAL A 93 -32.05 -14.71 3.36
CA VAL A 93 -33.45 -14.70 2.92
C VAL A 93 -33.88 -16.06 2.37
N GLN A 94 -33.02 -16.70 1.56
CA GLN A 94 -33.33 -17.99 0.91
C GLN A 94 -33.39 -19.15 1.91
N ALA A 95 -32.62 -19.08 3.00
CA ALA A 95 -32.55 -20.10 4.05
C ALA A 95 -33.22 -19.63 5.36
N SER A 96 -34.22 -18.75 5.27
CA SER A 96 -34.85 -18.09 6.43
C SER A 96 -35.39 -19.10 7.46
N ASP A 97 -36.03 -20.18 7.00
CA ASP A 97 -36.57 -21.24 7.86
C ASP A 97 -35.47 -21.98 8.61
N PHE A 98 -34.40 -22.37 7.90
CA PHE A 98 -33.22 -22.97 8.53
C PHE A 98 -32.56 -22.02 9.53
N ILE A 99 -32.47 -20.73 9.20
CA ILE A 99 -31.85 -19.73 10.08
C ILE A 99 -32.67 -19.54 11.35
N ARG A 100 -33.99 -19.49 11.26
CA ARG A 100 -34.89 -19.40 12.43
C ARG A 100 -34.72 -20.62 13.34
N PHE A 101 -34.71 -21.82 12.76
CA PHE A 101 -34.41 -23.05 13.49
C PHE A 101 -33.03 -23.02 14.14
N ALA A 102 -32.00 -22.55 13.42
CA ALA A 102 -30.65 -22.45 13.94
C ALA A 102 -30.55 -21.49 15.13
N VAL A 103 -31.18 -20.32 15.04
CA VAL A 103 -31.25 -19.34 16.13
C VAL A 103 -31.91 -19.96 17.36
N GLU A 104 -33.05 -20.61 17.18
CA GLU A 104 -33.78 -21.23 18.28
C GLU A 104 -32.97 -22.33 18.98
N LYS A 105 -32.36 -23.24 18.22
CA LYS A 105 -31.53 -24.33 18.77
C LYS A 105 -30.26 -23.83 19.45
N ILE A 106 -29.62 -22.78 18.93
CA ILE A 106 -28.42 -22.23 19.54
C ILE A 106 -28.77 -21.49 20.85
N GLN A 107 -29.86 -20.71 20.87
CA GLN A 107 -30.20 -19.91 22.05
C GLN A 107 -30.87 -20.72 23.16
N LYS A 108 -31.82 -21.61 22.83
CA LYS A 108 -32.59 -22.36 23.83
C LYS A 108 -31.92 -23.65 24.26
N GLU A 109 -31.29 -24.36 23.33
CA GLU A 109 -30.74 -25.70 23.56
C GLU A 109 -29.20 -25.71 23.56
N HIS A 110 -28.56 -24.56 23.38
CA HIS A 110 -27.10 -24.40 23.37
C HIS A 110 -26.37 -25.28 22.33
N TRP A 111 -27.02 -25.55 21.20
CA TRP A 111 -26.38 -26.32 20.13
C TRP A 111 -25.22 -25.54 19.50
N SER A 112 -24.20 -26.27 19.06
CA SER A 112 -23.15 -25.66 18.23
C SER A 112 -23.67 -25.42 16.80
N PRO A 113 -23.20 -24.38 16.09
CA PRO A 113 -23.55 -24.16 14.68
C PRO A 113 -23.28 -25.38 13.78
N ASP A 114 -22.29 -26.19 14.13
CA ASP A 114 -21.98 -27.42 13.40
C ASP A 114 -23.02 -28.52 13.66
N ALA A 115 -23.45 -28.69 14.92
CA ALA A 115 -24.50 -29.64 15.29
C ALA A 115 -25.84 -29.29 14.60
N VAL A 116 -26.20 -28.00 14.55
CA VAL A 116 -27.40 -27.53 13.83
C VAL A 116 -27.32 -27.88 12.34
N CYS A 117 -26.22 -27.53 11.67
CA CYS A 117 -26.04 -27.83 10.25
C CYS A 117 -26.04 -29.34 9.98
N GLY A 118 -25.37 -30.13 10.82
CA GLY A 118 -25.31 -31.59 10.72
C GLY A 118 -26.68 -32.24 10.88
N PHE A 119 -27.42 -31.86 11.92
CA PHE A 119 -28.76 -32.38 12.20
C PHE A 119 -29.76 -32.02 11.09
N ALA A 120 -29.77 -30.77 10.65
CA ALA A 120 -30.68 -30.32 9.60
C ALA A 120 -30.40 -31.04 8.26
N LYS A 121 -29.13 -31.32 7.96
CA LYS A 121 -28.74 -32.05 6.75
C LYS A 121 -29.07 -33.55 6.85
N ALA A 122 -28.82 -34.19 8.00
CA ALA A 122 -29.10 -35.60 8.21
C ALA A 122 -30.59 -35.92 8.13
N ASN A 123 -31.43 -35.05 8.69
CA ASN A 123 -32.88 -35.21 8.70
C ASN A 123 -33.60 -34.53 7.51
N GLN A 124 -32.86 -33.94 6.58
CA GLN A 124 -33.39 -33.23 5.40
C GLN A 124 -34.55 -32.25 5.71
N LEU A 125 -34.44 -31.53 6.82
CA LEU A 125 -35.54 -30.71 7.37
C LEU A 125 -35.92 -29.50 6.51
N PHE A 126 -35.00 -29.03 5.66
CA PHE A 126 -35.17 -27.81 4.88
C PHE A 126 -34.65 -27.98 3.47
N GLY A 127 -35.33 -27.39 2.48
CA GLY A 127 -34.89 -27.40 1.08
C GLY A 127 -33.61 -26.59 0.84
N VAL A 128 -33.40 -25.51 1.61
CA VAL A 128 -32.20 -24.67 1.51
C VAL A 128 -31.51 -24.57 2.88
N VAL A 129 -30.28 -25.08 2.95
CA VAL A 129 -29.44 -25.07 4.17
C VAL A 129 -28.11 -24.37 3.88
N VAL A 130 -27.58 -23.65 4.87
CA VAL A 130 -26.22 -23.10 4.80
C VAL A 130 -25.22 -23.99 5.51
N CYS A 131 -23.97 -24.01 5.04
CA CYS A 131 -22.91 -24.78 5.71
C CYS A 131 -22.46 -24.11 7.02
N THR A 132 -21.85 -24.91 7.91
CA THR A 132 -21.37 -24.47 9.24
C THR A 132 -20.55 -23.17 9.16
N LYS A 133 -19.61 -23.07 8.21
CA LYS A 133 -18.78 -21.89 8.02
C LYS A 133 -19.59 -20.63 7.69
N THR A 134 -20.63 -20.78 6.87
CA THR A 134 -21.50 -19.67 6.51
C THR A 134 -22.33 -19.21 7.70
N LEU A 135 -22.81 -20.16 8.52
CA LEU A 135 -23.54 -19.86 9.75
C LEU A 135 -22.66 -19.11 10.76
N TYR A 136 -21.42 -19.54 10.98
CA TYR A 136 -20.45 -18.79 11.81
C TYR A 136 -20.19 -17.39 11.25
N ASN A 137 -20.02 -17.24 9.93
CA ASN A 137 -19.83 -15.93 9.32
C ASN A 137 -21.02 -14.99 9.58
N TYR A 138 -22.26 -15.50 9.54
CA TYR A 138 -23.44 -14.68 9.82
C TYR A 138 -23.49 -14.22 11.27
N ILE A 139 -23.10 -15.07 12.22
CA ILE A 139 -22.99 -14.73 13.64
C ILE A 139 -21.90 -13.67 13.85
N ASP A 140 -20.73 -13.84 13.23
CA ASP A 140 -19.62 -12.89 13.33
C ASP A 140 -19.92 -11.52 12.71
N LEU A 141 -20.74 -11.50 11.65
CA LEU A 141 -21.23 -10.28 11.03
C LEU A 141 -22.35 -9.60 11.82
N GLY A 142 -22.87 -10.24 12.88
CA GLY A 142 -24.04 -9.75 13.62
C GLY A 142 -25.33 -9.77 12.79
N ALA A 143 -25.37 -10.58 11.72
CA ALA A 143 -26.52 -10.70 10.84
C ALA A 143 -27.65 -11.58 11.42
N LEU A 144 -27.37 -12.25 12.54
CA LEU A 144 -28.31 -13.09 13.29
C LEU A 144 -28.48 -12.53 14.71
N PRO A 145 -29.61 -12.78 15.37
CA PRO A 145 -29.81 -12.42 16.79
C PRO A 145 -28.94 -13.23 17.75
N VAL A 146 -28.25 -14.27 17.27
CA VAL A 146 -27.23 -15.04 18.00
C VAL A 146 -25.94 -14.25 18.04
N LYS A 147 -25.36 -14.11 19.24
CA LYS A 147 -24.07 -13.47 19.47
C LYS A 147 -22.97 -14.50 19.71
N ASN A 148 -21.73 -14.05 19.61
CA ASN A 148 -20.57 -14.89 19.89
C ASN A 148 -20.51 -15.42 21.33
N ILE A 149 -21.18 -14.76 22.28
CA ILE A 149 -21.31 -15.20 23.67
C ILE A 149 -22.26 -16.40 23.84
N ASP A 150 -23.21 -16.57 22.92
CA ASP A 150 -24.18 -17.66 22.96
C ASP A 150 -23.57 -18.98 22.45
N LEU A 151 -22.33 -18.93 21.94
CA LEU A 151 -21.63 -20.08 21.38
C LEU A 151 -20.80 -20.80 22.46
N PRO A 152 -21.11 -22.06 22.79
CA PRO A 152 -20.62 -22.74 24.00
C PRO A 152 -19.08 -22.88 24.07
N LEU A 153 -18.40 -22.94 22.93
CA LEU A 153 -16.95 -23.15 22.85
C LEU A 153 -16.17 -21.92 22.35
N LYS A 154 -16.85 -20.83 21.99
CA LYS A 154 -16.17 -19.69 21.33
C LYS A 154 -15.45 -18.80 22.33
N VAL A 155 -16.07 -18.54 23.48
CA VAL A 155 -15.52 -17.69 24.54
C VAL A 155 -14.46 -18.42 25.37
N THR A 156 -14.56 -19.76 25.47
CA THR A 156 -13.63 -20.59 26.27
C THR A 156 -12.32 -20.93 25.56
N ARG A 157 -12.30 -20.89 24.21
CA ARG A 157 -11.09 -21.21 23.45
C ARG A 157 -10.12 -20.02 23.42
N ASN A 158 -8.95 -20.22 23.99
CA ASN A 158 -7.83 -19.29 23.86
C ASN A 158 -7.40 -19.14 22.39
N THR A 159 -7.74 -18.01 21.77
CA THR A 159 -7.21 -17.66 20.46
C THR A 159 -5.74 -17.27 20.57
N LYS A 160 -4.88 -17.82 19.71
CA LYS A 160 -3.44 -17.46 19.67
C LYS A 160 -3.29 -15.95 19.52
N LYS A 161 -2.65 -15.29 20.49
CA LYS A 161 -2.34 -13.86 20.40
C LYS A 161 -1.46 -13.59 19.18
N LYS A 162 -1.87 -12.66 18.32
CA LYS A 162 -1.06 -12.20 17.20
C LYS A 162 0.15 -11.45 17.78
N ARG A 163 1.37 -11.99 17.63
CA ARG A 163 2.60 -11.33 18.09
C ARG A 163 2.98 -10.21 17.11
N ASN A 164 2.85 -8.96 17.54
CA ASN A 164 3.51 -7.85 16.87
C ASN A 164 5.00 -7.89 17.23
N ARG A 165 5.86 -7.94 16.21
CA ARG A 165 7.31 -8.08 16.40
C ARG A 165 7.91 -6.71 16.68
N VAL A 166 8.15 -6.39 17.96
CA VAL A 166 8.84 -5.15 18.35
C VAL A 166 10.30 -5.20 17.87
N ASN A 167 10.77 -4.13 17.21
CA ASN A 167 12.15 -4.03 16.74
C ASN A 167 13.11 -3.97 17.93
N LYS A 168 14.14 -4.83 17.96
CA LYS A 168 15.09 -4.95 19.08
C LYS A 168 16.30 -3.98 19.01
N LYS A 169 16.39 -3.12 18.00
CA LYS A 169 17.60 -2.30 17.77
C LYS A 169 17.24 -0.81 17.73
N ILE A 170 17.84 -0.06 18.65
CA ILE A 170 17.78 1.41 18.73
C ILE A 170 18.99 1.95 17.95
N LEU A 171 18.76 2.77 16.93
CA LEU A 171 19.82 3.30 16.04
C LEU A 171 20.13 4.79 16.28
N GLY A 172 19.36 5.45 17.17
CA GLY A 172 19.44 6.87 17.53
C GLY A 172 18.23 7.28 18.37
N GLU A 173 18.07 8.57 18.66
CA GLU A 173 16.84 9.11 19.27
C GLU A 173 15.65 8.87 18.33
N SER A 174 14.51 8.47 18.91
CA SER A 174 13.30 8.21 18.14
C SER A 174 12.81 9.50 17.49
N ILE A 175 12.23 9.40 16.29
CA ILE A 175 11.51 10.52 15.66
C ILE A 175 10.45 11.08 16.62
N GLU A 176 9.83 10.23 17.44
CA GLU A 176 8.83 10.62 18.43
C GLU A 176 9.39 11.49 19.56
N GLN A 177 10.70 11.46 19.80
CA GLN A 177 11.38 12.25 20.83
C GLN A 177 11.92 13.59 20.29
N ARG A 178 11.69 13.88 19.01
CA ARG A 178 12.19 15.09 18.36
C ARG A 178 11.37 16.32 18.80
N PRO A 179 12.01 17.46 19.14
CA PRO A 179 11.34 18.73 19.36
C PRO A 179 10.45 19.17 18.19
N SER A 180 9.28 19.74 18.50
CA SER A 180 8.24 20.11 17.51
C SER A 180 8.72 21.09 16.44
N HIS A 181 9.57 22.06 16.79
CA HIS A 181 10.10 23.07 15.85
C HIS A 181 10.87 22.44 14.67
N ILE A 182 11.48 21.26 14.83
CA ILE A 182 12.23 20.59 13.75
C ILE A 182 11.28 20.03 12.67
N ASN A 183 10.01 19.79 13.00
CA ASN A 183 9.03 19.30 12.03
C ASN A 183 8.61 20.38 11.03
N GLU A 184 8.78 21.65 11.36
CA GLU A 184 8.47 22.80 10.50
C GLU A 184 9.46 22.94 9.34
N ARG A 185 10.63 22.27 9.41
CA ARG A 185 11.69 22.28 8.38
C ARG A 185 12.19 23.67 8.01
N THR A 186 12.16 24.59 8.97
CA THR A 186 12.53 25.99 8.83
C THR A 186 14.02 26.25 9.04
N GLU A 187 14.74 25.30 9.65
CA GLU A 187 16.15 25.44 10.03
C GLU A 187 17.04 24.34 9.42
N PHE A 188 18.22 24.75 8.94
CA PHE A 188 19.26 23.83 8.45
C PHE A 188 20.02 23.17 9.61
N GLY A 189 20.28 21.87 9.43
CA GLY A 189 21.22 21.11 10.26
C GLY A 189 20.59 19.94 11.02
N HIS A 190 19.32 19.66 10.76
CA HIS A 190 18.61 18.53 11.34
C HIS A 190 18.55 17.38 10.33
N TRP A 191 19.15 16.25 10.68
CA TRP A 191 19.33 15.11 9.80
C TRP A 191 18.52 13.90 10.26
N GLU A 192 17.98 13.18 9.29
CA GLU A 192 17.26 11.93 9.47
C GLU A 192 18.10 10.78 8.92
N ILE A 193 18.41 9.80 9.77
CA ILE A 193 19.23 8.64 9.39
C ILE A 193 18.34 7.44 9.06
N ASP A 194 18.57 6.87 7.87
CA ASP A 194 17.92 5.65 7.41
C ASP A 194 18.94 4.68 6.80
N THR A 195 18.51 3.44 6.59
CA THR A 195 19.33 2.35 6.08
C THR A 195 18.64 1.69 4.89
N VAL A 196 19.28 1.77 3.73
CA VAL A 196 18.80 1.12 2.50
C VAL A 196 19.51 -0.22 2.34
N LEU A 197 18.74 -1.31 2.52
CA LEU A 197 19.20 -2.68 2.30
C LEU A 197 19.14 -3.04 0.80
N GLY A 198 20.28 -3.44 0.24
CA GLY A 198 20.36 -3.93 -1.14
C GLY A 198 19.84 -5.37 -1.31
N SER A 199 20.10 -6.26 -0.34
CA SER A 199 19.63 -7.66 -0.33
C SER A 199 19.08 -8.07 1.04
N ARG A 200 18.28 -9.14 1.09
CA ARG A 200 17.73 -9.72 2.34
C ARG A 200 18.79 -10.48 3.16
N GLN A 201 19.92 -10.83 2.55
CA GLN A 201 21.03 -11.52 3.23
C GLN A 201 21.87 -10.53 4.06
N LYS A 202 22.57 -11.03 5.10
CA LYS A 202 23.52 -10.23 5.89
C LYS A 202 24.63 -9.71 4.96
N GLY A 203 24.83 -8.40 4.91
CA GLY A 203 25.82 -7.79 4.04
C GLY A 203 25.76 -6.27 4.06
N ALA A 204 26.58 -5.65 3.22
CA ALA A 204 26.75 -4.21 3.16
C ALA A 204 25.43 -3.47 2.92
N VAL A 205 25.24 -2.38 3.67
CA VAL A 205 24.05 -1.54 3.71
C VAL A 205 24.45 -0.12 3.35
N LEU A 206 23.57 0.63 2.69
CA LEU A 206 23.76 2.06 2.54
C LEU A 206 23.11 2.78 3.71
N LEU A 207 23.91 3.58 4.41
CA LEU A 207 23.47 4.53 5.41
C LEU A 207 23.18 5.86 4.71
N THR A 208 21.96 6.35 4.83
CA THR A 208 21.52 7.60 4.21
C THR A 208 21.18 8.59 5.32
N LEU A 209 21.77 9.79 5.27
CA LEU A 209 21.39 10.91 6.11
C LEU A 209 20.74 11.96 5.22
N THR A 210 19.50 12.31 5.50
CA THR A 210 18.75 13.31 4.74
C THR A 210 18.50 14.54 5.61
N GLU A 211 18.93 15.71 5.16
CA GLU A 211 18.73 16.98 5.85
C GLU A 211 17.30 17.49 5.64
N ARG A 212 16.64 17.96 6.71
CA ARG A 212 15.18 18.17 6.71
C ARG A 212 14.71 19.41 5.95
N MET A 213 15.47 20.51 5.97
CA MET A 213 15.11 21.77 5.31
C MET A 213 15.44 21.73 3.81
N THR A 214 16.70 21.44 3.50
CA THR A 214 17.32 21.51 2.16
C THR A 214 17.30 20.19 1.40
N ARG A 215 16.95 19.07 2.07
CA ARG A 215 16.94 17.72 1.46
C ARG A 215 18.27 17.24 0.91
N LYS A 216 19.37 17.87 1.33
CA LYS A 216 20.72 17.38 1.05
C LYS A 216 20.88 15.98 1.65
N GLU A 217 21.58 15.12 0.91
CA GLU A 217 21.84 13.76 1.36
C GLU A 217 23.32 13.45 1.52
N VAL A 218 23.60 12.62 2.50
CA VAL A 218 24.90 11.97 2.68
C VAL A 218 24.66 10.48 2.62
N ILE A 219 25.34 9.80 1.70
CA ILE A 219 25.20 8.35 1.50
C ILE A 219 26.56 7.70 1.77
N MET A 220 26.58 6.74 2.69
CA MET A 220 27.77 5.99 3.07
C MET A 220 27.51 4.49 3.00
N LYS A 221 28.51 3.71 2.61
CA LYS A 221 28.46 2.25 2.67
C LYS A 221 28.91 1.80 4.05
N ILE A 222 28.12 0.98 4.72
CA ILE A 222 28.47 0.31 5.98
C ILE A 222 28.40 -1.20 5.79
N ASP A 223 29.23 -1.96 6.51
CA ASP A 223 29.31 -3.41 6.30
C ASP A 223 28.05 -4.15 6.75
N GLN A 224 27.38 -3.66 7.80
CA GLN A 224 26.15 -4.23 8.34
C GLN A 224 25.28 -3.18 9.04
N LYS A 225 23.98 -3.45 9.17
CA LYS A 225 23.05 -2.68 10.02
C LYS A 225 23.26 -2.99 11.51
N THR A 226 24.41 -2.59 12.04
CA THR A 226 24.79 -2.66 13.45
C THR A 226 25.06 -1.25 13.99
N THR A 227 24.79 -1.04 15.28
CA THR A 227 25.06 0.24 15.95
C THR A 227 26.55 0.60 15.87
N THR A 228 27.43 -0.39 15.93
CA THR A 228 28.89 -0.22 15.79
C THR A 228 29.29 0.34 14.41
N ALA A 229 28.74 -0.22 13.33
CA ALA A 229 29.05 0.22 11.97
C ALA A 229 28.50 1.62 11.67
N ILE A 230 27.32 1.95 12.21
CA ILE A 230 26.73 3.29 12.10
C ILE A 230 27.56 4.30 12.90
N HIS A 231 27.97 3.97 14.12
CA HIS A 231 28.82 4.84 14.93
C HIS A 231 30.16 5.14 14.23
N HIS A 232 30.78 4.13 13.64
CA HIS A 232 32.00 4.30 12.84
C HIS A 232 31.77 5.25 11.65
N ALA A 233 30.66 5.11 10.92
CA ALA A 233 30.33 5.99 9.81
C ALA A 233 30.09 7.45 10.26
N ILE A 234 29.42 7.67 11.40
CA ILE A 234 29.25 9.00 11.99
C ILE A 234 30.60 9.58 12.43
N GLN A 235 31.49 8.76 12.99
CA GLN A 235 32.84 9.19 13.36
C GLN A 235 33.67 9.60 12.13
N GLN A 236 33.52 8.90 11.01
CA GLN A 236 34.13 9.31 9.74
C GLN A 236 33.61 10.67 9.27
N LEU A 237 32.29 10.92 9.36
CA LEU A 237 31.72 12.25 9.08
C LEU A 237 32.32 13.33 9.99
N ARG A 238 32.43 13.06 11.29
CA ARG A 238 33.06 13.98 12.25
C ARG A 238 34.50 14.31 11.84
N ASN A 239 35.29 13.31 11.47
CA ASN A 239 36.68 13.51 11.06
C ASN A 239 36.79 14.31 9.75
N GLN A 240 35.84 14.13 8.83
CA GLN A 240 35.84 14.86 7.56
C GLN A 240 35.45 16.34 7.74
N TYR A 241 34.36 16.61 8.46
CA TYR A 241 33.86 17.97 8.65
C TYR A 241 34.56 18.70 9.80
N LYS A 242 35.34 18.00 10.62
CA LYS A 242 36.14 18.54 11.73
C LYS A 242 35.31 19.51 12.58
N THR A 243 35.75 20.76 12.69
CA THR A 243 35.11 21.83 13.46
C THR A 243 33.74 22.22 12.91
N ALA A 244 33.48 22.03 11.62
CA ALA A 244 32.20 22.33 11.01
C ALA A 244 31.11 21.27 11.30
N PHE A 245 31.47 20.11 11.86
CA PHE A 245 30.50 19.02 12.05
C PHE A 245 29.29 19.44 12.89
N SER A 246 29.49 20.12 14.02
CA SER A 246 28.39 20.55 14.90
C SER A 246 27.49 21.61 14.26
N SER A 247 28.05 22.46 13.39
CA SER A 247 27.28 23.45 12.64
C SER A 247 26.42 22.83 11.53
N ILE A 248 26.91 21.73 10.94
CA ILE A 248 26.25 21.03 9.83
C ILE A 248 25.25 19.99 10.36
N PHE A 249 25.59 19.26 11.42
CA PHE A 249 24.80 18.16 11.99
C PHE A 249 24.37 18.49 13.43
N LYS A 250 23.41 19.41 13.58
CA LYS A 250 22.85 19.81 14.88
C LYS A 250 22.15 18.66 15.59
N THR A 251 21.31 17.90 14.87
CA THR A 251 20.63 16.70 15.41
C THR A 251 20.61 15.59 14.37
N ILE A 252 20.78 14.33 14.81
CA ILE A 252 20.62 13.14 13.96
C ILE A 252 19.60 12.21 14.62
N THR A 253 18.48 12.00 13.95
CA THR A 253 17.35 11.19 14.47
C THR A 253 17.09 9.99 13.58
N SER A 254 16.63 8.87 14.15
CA SER A 254 16.37 7.63 13.41
C SER A 254 14.92 7.18 13.51
N ASP A 255 14.37 6.64 12.41
CA ASP A 255 13.10 5.93 12.45
C ASP A 255 13.28 4.57 13.14
N ASN A 256 12.98 4.54 14.44
CA ASN A 256 12.99 3.31 15.24
C ASN A 256 11.60 2.63 15.30
N GLY A 257 10.61 3.08 14.53
CA GLY A 257 9.19 2.74 14.74
C GLY A 257 8.57 1.85 13.66
N SER A 258 8.02 0.72 14.09
CA SER A 258 7.13 -0.12 13.30
C SER A 258 5.79 0.58 13.06
N GLU A 259 5.45 0.74 11.78
CA GLU A 259 4.12 1.11 11.27
C GLU A 259 3.79 2.62 11.23
N PHE A 260 4.01 3.22 10.05
CA PHE A 260 3.12 4.22 9.42
C PHE A 260 2.77 5.52 10.17
N SER A 261 3.74 6.33 10.62
CA SER A 261 3.37 7.70 11.06
C SER A 261 4.03 8.87 10.33
N GLU A 262 5.21 8.80 9.72
CA GLU A 262 5.74 10.03 9.07
C GLU A 262 6.77 9.81 7.95
N ARG A 263 6.43 8.96 6.97
CA ARG A 263 7.38 8.50 5.94
C ARG A 263 7.62 9.46 4.76
N GLY A 264 7.03 10.65 4.75
CA GLY A 264 6.87 11.44 3.51
C GLY A 264 8.18 11.90 2.83
N SER A 265 9.28 12.07 3.56
CA SER A 265 10.54 12.61 3.00
C SER A 265 11.49 11.53 2.53
N ASN A 266 11.75 10.57 3.42
CA ASN A 266 12.70 9.51 3.16
C ASN A 266 12.13 8.45 2.20
N GLU A 267 10.82 8.16 2.19
CA GLU A 267 10.27 7.19 1.21
C GLU A 267 10.34 7.68 -0.24
N CYS A 268 10.11 8.98 -0.49
CA CYS A 268 10.27 9.55 -1.82
C CYS A 268 11.72 9.44 -2.30
N HIS A 269 12.68 9.78 -1.44
CA HIS A 269 14.09 9.79 -1.82
C HIS A 269 14.72 8.38 -1.86
N ASN A 270 14.43 7.53 -0.87
CA ASN A 270 14.75 6.10 -0.93
C ASN A 270 14.12 5.41 -2.14
N GLY A 271 12.95 5.88 -2.58
CA GLY A 271 12.33 5.47 -3.84
C GLY A 271 13.19 5.76 -5.06
N LEU A 272 13.83 6.94 -5.11
CA LEU A 272 14.78 7.31 -6.15
C LEU A 272 16.05 6.47 -6.07
N ILE A 273 16.65 6.30 -4.89
CA ILE A 273 17.81 5.42 -4.67
C ILE A 273 17.50 3.98 -5.13
N ARG A 274 16.28 3.49 -4.87
CA ARG A 274 15.82 2.15 -5.28
C ARG A 274 15.60 1.99 -6.79
N ARG A 275 15.50 3.08 -7.58
CA ARG A 275 15.52 2.97 -9.05
C ARG A 275 16.86 2.47 -9.55
N PHE A 276 17.92 2.82 -8.83
CA PHE A 276 19.29 2.50 -9.19
C PHE A 276 19.84 1.27 -8.43
N ILE A 277 19.27 0.92 -7.26
CA ILE A 277 19.50 -0.36 -6.54
C ILE A 277 18.19 -1.17 -6.48
N PRO A 278 18.00 -2.13 -7.41
CA PRO A 278 16.88 -3.04 -7.34
C PRO A 278 16.96 -3.90 -6.08
N LYS A 279 15.83 -4.09 -5.41
CA LYS A 279 15.73 -5.00 -4.26
C LYS A 279 16.27 -6.39 -4.63
N GLY A 280 17.22 -6.89 -3.84
CA GLY A 280 17.83 -8.21 -4.01
C GLY A 280 19.16 -8.22 -4.74
N LYS A 281 19.66 -7.09 -5.27
CA LYS A 281 20.98 -7.00 -5.91
C LYS A 281 22.04 -6.52 -4.92
N PHE A 282 23.18 -7.22 -4.89
CA PHE A 282 24.32 -6.89 -4.03
C PHE A 282 25.14 -5.76 -4.67
N LEU A 283 25.55 -4.75 -3.89
CA LEU A 283 26.58 -3.79 -4.28
C LEU A 283 27.94 -4.38 -3.89
N ALA A 284 28.38 -5.36 -4.69
CA ALA A 284 29.50 -6.22 -4.33
C ALA A 284 30.85 -5.50 -4.40
N THR A 285 31.05 -4.61 -5.38
CA THR A 285 32.37 -4.02 -5.62
C THR A 285 32.39 -2.49 -5.50
N ARG A 286 33.54 -1.93 -5.11
CA ARG A 286 33.81 -0.47 -5.10
C ARG A 286 33.51 0.17 -6.46
N HIS A 287 33.80 -0.56 -7.55
CA HIS A 287 33.55 -0.14 -8.93
C HIS A 287 32.06 -0.02 -9.25
N GLN A 288 31.24 -1.01 -8.84
CA GLN A 288 29.78 -0.94 -8.99
C GLN A 288 29.18 0.21 -8.21
N MET A 289 29.74 0.52 -7.03
CA MET A 289 29.32 1.68 -6.25
C MET A 289 29.66 2.99 -6.97
N ILE A 290 30.88 3.16 -7.45
CA ILE A 290 31.29 4.38 -8.20
C ILE A 290 30.43 4.56 -9.46
N TYR A 291 30.14 3.49 -10.18
CA TYR A 291 29.28 3.51 -11.37
C TYR A 291 27.83 3.91 -11.03
N PHE A 292 27.27 3.32 -9.96
CA PHE A 292 25.97 3.72 -9.41
C PHE A 292 25.93 5.21 -9.06
N LEU A 293 26.96 5.71 -8.36
CA LEU A 293 27.04 7.11 -7.93
C LEU A 293 27.15 8.08 -9.12
N LYS A 294 27.95 7.74 -10.14
CA LYS A 294 28.04 8.51 -11.38
C LYS A 294 26.69 8.58 -12.10
N ASN A 295 25.96 7.46 -12.18
CA ASN A 295 24.66 7.43 -12.82
C ASN A 295 23.58 8.20 -12.06
N CYS A 296 23.56 8.12 -10.72
CA CYS A 296 22.67 8.94 -9.89
C CYS A 296 22.94 10.44 -10.10
N LYS A 297 24.22 10.86 -10.05
CA LYS A 297 24.63 12.25 -10.26
C LYS A 297 24.31 12.76 -11.68
N MET A 298 24.57 11.95 -12.69
CA MET A 298 24.32 12.27 -14.10
C MET A 298 22.81 12.40 -14.40
N TRP A 299 21.99 11.48 -13.89
CA TRP A 299 20.53 11.52 -14.09
C TRP A 299 19.87 12.71 -13.39
N LEU A 300 20.36 13.10 -12.21
CA LEU A 300 19.90 14.29 -11.49
C LEU A 300 20.25 15.59 -12.23
N ASN A 301 21.42 15.66 -12.86
CA ASN A 301 21.82 16.83 -13.66
C ASN A 301 21.03 16.96 -14.97
N LEU A 302 20.60 15.85 -15.57
CA LEU A 302 19.87 15.83 -16.85
C LEU A 302 18.38 16.17 -16.75
N THR A 303 17.77 16.03 -15.56
CA THR A 303 16.31 16.20 -15.37
C THR A 303 15.88 17.65 -15.10
N GLY A 304 16.78 18.63 -15.24
CA GLY A 304 16.43 20.04 -15.02
C GLY A 304 16.12 20.40 -13.56
N PHE A 305 16.27 19.45 -12.62
CA PHE A 305 16.40 19.71 -11.17
C PHE A 305 17.77 20.33 -10.85
N GLY A 306 18.17 21.30 -11.66
CA GLY A 306 19.45 22.01 -11.56
C GLY A 306 19.60 22.65 -10.18
N ILE A 307 20.69 22.28 -9.53
CA ILE A 307 21.45 23.10 -8.56
C ILE A 307 20.86 23.27 -7.14
N LEU A 308 19.58 22.99 -6.85
CA LEU A 308 19.05 23.33 -5.50
C LEU A 308 18.85 22.21 -4.47
N TYR A 309 18.89 20.91 -4.81
CA TYR A 309 18.39 19.91 -3.83
C TYR A 309 19.22 18.63 -3.62
N PHE A 310 20.38 18.44 -4.27
CA PHE A 310 21.14 17.21 -4.05
C PHE A 310 22.66 17.38 -4.18
N VAL A 311 23.31 17.86 -3.13
CA VAL A 311 24.76 17.72 -2.98
C VAL A 311 25.02 16.42 -2.20
N ALA A 312 25.04 15.30 -2.90
CA ALA A 312 25.51 14.05 -2.34
C ALA A 312 27.03 14.13 -2.10
N PHE A 313 27.43 14.49 -0.88
CA PHE A 313 28.81 14.28 -0.44
C PHE A 313 28.96 12.80 -0.09
N ILE A 314 29.66 12.07 -0.96
CA ILE A 314 29.95 10.66 -0.74
C ILE A 314 31.37 10.54 -0.21
N ILE A 315 31.48 10.05 1.03
CA ILE A 315 32.75 9.66 1.63
C ILE A 315 33.02 8.23 1.15
N ALA A 316 33.77 8.10 0.06
CA ALA A 316 34.23 6.82 -0.41
C ALA A 316 35.48 6.40 0.40
N ILE A 317 35.42 5.25 1.07
CA ILE A 317 36.60 4.38 1.19
C ILE A 317 36.37 3.23 0.23
#